data_AF-A0A162R728-F1
#
_entry.id   AF-A0A162R728-F1
#
_cell.length_a   1.000
_cell.length_b   1.000
_cell.length_c   1.000
_cell.angle_alpha   90.00
_cell.angle_beta   90.00
_cell.angle_gamma   90.00
#
_symmetry.space_group_name_H-M   'P 1'
#
loop_
_entity.id
_entity.type
_entity.pdbx_description
1 polymer ?
#
loop_
_entity_poly.entity_id
_entity_poly.type
_entity_poly.pdbx_seq_one_letter_code
_entity_poly.pdbx_strand_id
1 'polypeptide(L)'
;MNHKYIMCAIQHPLNDNCATDKFGLFKDELLRSLKLYVPLNVIMLAVFRSKQLTVDPKTVMQKFTISCLRSALFLTMYVVMGLSTPCWLRRLTGTDKPWIYAATGAVAGSMVFIEAPGRQLELGLYCLPRALESLWKTLLKNGQVKNIPHGDILLFMASMGTLMTLYQNDKDTINSHYLSVMTRFFGQN
;
A
#
# COMPACT_ATOMS: atom_id res chain seq x y z
N MET A 1 -12.62 -14.33 -28.88
CA MET A 1 -12.04 -14.07 -27.54
C MET A 1 -12.32 -15.29 -26.66
N ASN A 2 -11.37 -16.20 -26.49
CA ASN A 2 -11.55 -17.46 -25.76
C ASN A 2 -11.32 -17.29 -24.23
N HIS A 3 -11.99 -16.31 -23.63
CA HIS A 3 -11.90 -16.09 -22.18
C HIS A 3 -13.29 -16.16 -21.55
N LYS A 4 -13.45 -17.12 -20.63
CA LYS A 4 -14.70 -17.38 -19.90
C LYS A 4 -15.11 -16.23 -18.96
N TYR A 5 -14.18 -15.31 -18.64
CA TYR A 5 -14.40 -14.20 -17.72
C TYR A 5 -13.89 -12.87 -18.32
N ILE A 6 -14.72 -11.82 -18.25
CA ILE A 6 -14.45 -10.47 -18.76
C ILE A 6 -13.14 -9.91 -18.17
N MET A 7 -12.90 -10.12 -16.88
CA MET A 7 -11.70 -9.63 -16.21
C MET A 7 -10.41 -10.27 -16.73
N CYS A 8 -10.46 -11.53 -17.20
CA CYS A 8 -9.31 -12.17 -17.84
C CYS A 8 -9.09 -11.61 -19.26
N ALA A 9 -10.16 -11.30 -19.98
CA ALA A 9 -10.07 -10.68 -21.31
C ALA A 9 -9.47 -9.27 -21.28
N ILE A 10 -9.71 -8.51 -20.21
CA ILE A 10 -9.10 -7.19 -20.01
C ILE A 10 -7.60 -7.31 -19.65
N GLN A 11 -7.23 -8.33 -18.87
CA GLN A 11 -5.86 -8.48 -18.39
C GLN A 11 -4.89 -9.05 -19.43
N HIS A 12 -5.34 -9.98 -20.29
CA HIS A 12 -4.47 -10.61 -21.30
C HIS A 12 -5.25 -10.86 -22.60
N PRO A 13 -5.56 -9.82 -23.40
CA PRO A 13 -6.42 -9.95 -24.58
C PRO A 13 -5.81 -10.79 -25.72
N LEU A 14 -4.48 -10.98 -25.72
CA LEU A 14 -3.72 -11.53 -26.85
C LEU A 14 -3.22 -12.97 -26.62
N ASN A 15 -3.21 -13.47 -25.37
CA ASN A 15 -2.59 -14.75 -25.02
C ASN A 15 -3.54 -15.64 -24.21
N ASP A 16 -3.69 -16.91 -24.62
CA ASP A 16 -4.46 -17.91 -23.87
C ASP A 16 -3.73 -18.41 -22.61
N ASN A 17 -2.39 -18.28 -22.58
CA ASN A 17 -1.58 -18.75 -21.47
C ASN A 17 -1.34 -17.66 -20.42
N CYS A 18 -2.15 -17.69 -19.36
CA CYS A 18 -2.08 -16.75 -18.23
C CYS A 18 -0.67 -16.63 -17.60
N ALA A 19 0.18 -17.67 -17.64
CA ALA A 19 1.50 -17.58 -17.02
C ALA A 19 2.46 -16.68 -17.82
N THR A 20 2.49 -16.83 -19.14
CA THR A 20 3.45 -16.15 -20.02
C THR A 20 3.23 -14.64 -20.03
N ASP A 21 1.97 -14.22 -20.04
CA ASP A 21 1.59 -12.80 -20.03
C ASP A 21 1.95 -12.12 -18.70
N LYS A 22 1.76 -12.82 -17.57
CA LYS A 22 2.12 -12.31 -16.24
C LYS A 22 3.64 -12.17 -16.06
N PHE A 23 4.44 -13.03 -16.69
CA PHE A 23 5.90 -12.89 -16.70
C PHE A 23 6.37 -11.68 -17.52
N GLY A 24 5.71 -11.37 -18.64
CA GLY A 24 5.97 -10.15 -19.41
C GLY A 24 5.63 -8.91 -18.57
N LEU A 25 4.42 -8.90 -18.00
CA LEU A 25 3.95 -7.84 -17.12
C LEU A 25 4.88 -7.59 -15.93
N PHE A 26 5.41 -8.64 -15.31
CA PHE A 26 6.37 -8.53 -14.21
C PHE A 26 7.63 -7.75 -14.61
N LYS A 27 8.20 -8.05 -15.79
CA LYS A 27 9.41 -7.37 -16.28
C LYS A 27 9.15 -5.91 -16.60
N ASP A 28 8.01 -5.62 -17.23
CA ASP A 28 7.62 -4.26 -17.60
C ASP A 28 7.31 -3.40 -16.37
N GLU A 29 6.57 -3.94 -15.41
CA GLU A 29 6.31 -3.30 -14.11
C GLU A 29 7.60 -3.07 -13.34
N LEU A 30 8.56 -4.02 -13.37
CA LEU A 30 9.84 -3.87 -12.67
C LEU A 30 10.70 -2.76 -13.26
N LEU A 31 10.77 -2.66 -14.59
CA LEU A 31 11.47 -1.57 -15.25
C LEU A 31 10.79 -0.22 -14.98
N ARG A 32 9.46 -0.17 -14.98
CA ARG A 32 8.68 1.05 -14.72
C ARG A 32 8.82 1.52 -13.26
N SER A 33 8.71 0.59 -12.32
CA SER A 33 8.92 0.82 -10.89
C SER A 33 10.33 1.36 -10.63
N LEU A 34 11.35 0.72 -11.20
CA LEU A 34 12.73 1.17 -11.09
C LEU A 34 12.90 2.60 -11.64
N LYS A 35 12.30 2.90 -12.79
CA LYS A 35 12.36 4.24 -13.42
C LYS A 35 11.72 5.34 -12.55
N LEU A 36 10.72 5.03 -11.73
CA LEU A 36 10.10 5.98 -10.80
C LEU A 36 10.86 6.11 -9.48
N TYR A 37 11.33 4.99 -8.90
CA TYR A 37 11.98 5.00 -7.59
C TYR A 37 13.43 5.45 -7.62
N VAL A 38 14.16 5.22 -8.72
CA VAL A 38 15.57 5.66 -8.83
C VAL A 38 15.70 7.18 -8.73
N PRO A 39 14.97 8.01 -9.50
CA PRO A 39 15.04 9.46 -9.37
C PRO A 39 14.62 9.96 -7.98
N LEU A 40 13.54 9.40 -7.42
CA LEU A 40 13.02 9.81 -6.11
C LEU A 40 14.05 9.54 -4.99
N ASN A 41 14.67 8.36 -5.00
CA ASN A 41 15.68 8.01 -4.01
C ASN A 41 16.97 8.81 -4.16
N VAL A 42 17.35 9.18 -5.40
CA VAL A 42 18.47 10.10 -5.66
C VAL A 42 18.19 11.49 -5.08
N ILE A 43 16.98 12.01 -5.25
CA ILE A 43 16.56 13.30 -4.67
C ILE A 43 16.61 13.23 -3.13
N MET A 44 16.07 12.17 -2.53
CA MET A 44 16.12 11.98 -1.07
C MET A 44 17.55 11.89 -0.53
N LEU A 45 18.47 11.25 -1.26
CA LEU A 45 19.89 11.21 -0.96
C LEU A 45 20.54 12.60 -1.00
N ALA A 46 20.24 13.36 -2.05
CA ALA A 46 20.79 14.70 -2.26
C ALA A 46 20.33 15.69 -1.18
N VAL A 47 19.06 15.61 -0.76
CA VAL A 47 18.47 16.53 0.23
C VAL A 47 18.87 16.17 1.67
N PHE A 48 18.75 14.91 2.08
CA PHE A 48 18.90 14.53 3.49
C PHE A 48 20.31 14.10 3.91
N ARG A 49 21.19 13.70 2.97
CA ARG A 49 22.50 13.11 3.31
C ARG A 49 23.69 13.65 2.51
N SER A 50 23.59 14.86 1.96
CA SER A 50 24.70 15.51 1.22
C SER A 50 26.03 15.51 2.00
N LYS A 51 26.00 15.66 3.33
CA LYS A 51 27.18 15.64 4.21
C LYS A 51 27.74 14.23 4.54
N GLN A 52 26.97 13.17 4.31
CA GLN A 52 27.39 11.78 4.62
C GLN A 52 27.84 11.01 3.37
N LEU A 53 27.52 11.54 2.18
CA LEU A 53 28.04 11.13 0.88
C LEU A 53 29.57 11.32 0.76
N THR A 54 30.12 12.30 1.48
CA THR A 54 31.55 12.66 1.42
C THR A 54 32.44 11.79 2.30
N VAL A 55 31.88 11.03 3.25
CA VAL A 55 32.67 10.25 4.21
C VAL A 55 32.81 8.78 3.79
N ASP A 56 31.76 8.16 3.26
CA ASP A 56 31.80 6.76 2.79
C ASP A 56 30.84 6.51 1.60
N PRO A 57 31.25 6.80 0.35
CA PRO A 57 30.36 6.74 -0.81
C PRO A 57 29.92 5.31 -1.20
N LYS A 58 30.80 4.31 -1.02
CA LYS A 58 30.54 2.94 -1.51
C LYS A 58 29.50 2.19 -0.69
N THR A 59 29.55 2.29 0.64
CA THR A 59 28.60 1.62 1.55
C THR A 59 27.23 2.28 1.53
N VAL A 60 27.19 3.61 1.37
CA VAL A 60 25.97 4.39 1.17
C VAL A 60 25.30 3.96 -0.14
N MET A 61 26.02 3.98 -1.26
CA MET A 61 25.45 3.62 -2.57
C MET A 61 24.90 2.18 -2.61
N GLN A 62 25.58 1.21 -1.98
CA GLN A 62 25.10 -0.17 -1.89
C GLN A 62 23.84 -0.29 -1.05
N LYS A 63 23.79 0.31 0.15
CA LYS A 63 22.59 0.29 1.00
C LYS A 63 21.40 0.96 0.31
N PHE A 64 21.63 2.07 -0.39
CA PHE A 64 20.58 2.75 -1.15
C PHE A 64 20.09 1.93 -2.34
N THR A 65 20.99 1.30 -3.11
CA THR A 65 20.61 0.45 -4.24
C THR A 65 19.81 -0.76 -3.77
N ILE A 66 20.21 -1.40 -2.67
CA ILE A 66 19.48 -2.52 -2.06
C ILE A 66 18.09 -2.07 -1.60
N SER A 67 17.98 -0.90 -0.96
CA SER A 67 16.68 -0.34 -0.56
C SER A 67 15.80 -0.02 -1.78
N CYS A 68 16.36 0.56 -2.85
CA CYS A 68 15.62 0.82 -4.09
C CYS A 68 15.12 -0.48 -4.72
N LEU A 69 15.99 -1.48 -4.84
CA LEU A 69 15.66 -2.78 -5.43
C LEU A 69 14.60 -3.49 -4.60
N ARG A 70 14.71 -3.45 -3.26
CA ARG A 70 13.73 -4.02 -2.33
C ARG A 70 12.34 -3.42 -2.54
N SER A 71 12.24 -2.10 -2.64
CA SER A 71 10.96 -1.43 -2.90
C SER A 71 10.42 -1.68 -4.30
N ALA A 72 11.28 -1.74 -5.29
CA ALA A 72 10.87 -2.06 -6.65
C ALA A 72 10.33 -3.49 -6.76
N LEU A 73 11.00 -4.44 -6.10
CA LEU A 73 10.56 -5.83 -5.97
C LEU A 73 9.25 -5.94 -5.19
N PHE A 74 9.07 -5.18 -4.11
CA PHE A 74 7.81 -5.16 -3.37
C PHE A 74 6.64 -4.70 -4.26
N LEU A 75 6.76 -3.55 -4.94
CA LEU A 75 5.67 -3.02 -5.76
C LEU A 75 5.31 -3.96 -6.92
N THR A 76 6.31 -4.53 -7.58
CA THR A 76 6.11 -5.45 -8.70
C THR A 76 5.48 -6.76 -8.27
N MET A 77 5.98 -7.33 -7.18
CA MET A 77 5.42 -8.55 -6.61
C MET A 77 3.98 -8.32 -6.14
N TYR A 78 3.68 -7.18 -5.53
CA TYR A 78 2.32 -6.80 -5.13
C TYR A 78 1.35 -6.80 -6.31
N VAL A 79 1.70 -6.12 -7.41
CA VAL A 79 0.86 -6.03 -8.61
C VAL A 79 0.70 -7.39 -9.29
N VAL A 80 1.79 -8.13 -9.49
CA VAL A 80 1.76 -9.42 -10.17
C VAL A 80 1.02 -10.48 -9.37
N MET A 81 1.20 -10.52 -8.04
CA MET A 81 0.41 -11.39 -7.17
C MET A 81 -1.07 -11.00 -7.20
N GLY A 82 -1.40 -9.72 -7.08
CA GLY A 82 -2.79 -9.24 -7.13
C GLY A 82 -3.51 -9.55 -8.45
N LEU A 83 -2.79 -9.53 -9.57
CA LEU A 83 -3.37 -9.84 -10.87
C LEU A 83 -3.36 -11.33 -11.21
N SER A 84 -2.48 -12.13 -10.60
CA SER A 84 -2.38 -13.59 -10.86
C SER A 84 -3.29 -14.42 -9.96
N THR A 85 -3.50 -14.01 -8.71
CA THR A 85 -4.35 -14.72 -7.74
C THR A 85 -5.79 -14.92 -8.18
N PRO A 86 -6.54 -13.94 -8.75
CA PRO A 86 -7.91 -14.20 -9.17
C PRO A 86 -7.96 -15.17 -10.36
N CYS A 87 -7.00 -15.11 -11.28
CA CYS A 87 -6.90 -16.05 -12.40
C CYS A 87 -6.65 -17.47 -11.91
N TRP A 88 -5.73 -17.64 -10.96
CA TRP A 88 -5.42 -18.93 -10.36
C TRP A 88 -6.61 -19.49 -9.56
N LEU A 89 -7.24 -18.66 -8.73
CA LEU A 89 -8.36 -19.06 -7.88
C LEU A 89 -9.63 -19.40 -8.68
N ARG A 90 -9.88 -18.69 -9.79
CA ARG A 90 -10.97 -19.02 -10.73
C ARG A 90 -10.73 -20.32 -11.49
N ARG A 91 -9.47 -20.65 -11.82
CA ARG A 91 -9.14 -21.96 -12.44
C ARG A 91 -9.45 -23.12 -11.50
N LEU A 92 -9.18 -22.95 -10.19
CA LEU A 92 -9.46 -23.96 -9.18
C LEU A 92 -10.94 -24.10 -8.84
N THR A 93 -11.66 -22.97 -8.71
CA THR A 93 -13.04 -22.95 -8.21
C THR A 93 -14.11 -22.91 -9.29
N GLY A 94 -13.74 -22.61 -10.54
CA GLY A 94 -14.66 -22.52 -11.69
C GLY A 94 -15.78 -21.48 -11.56
N THR A 95 -15.76 -20.64 -10.51
CA THR A 95 -16.82 -19.68 -10.18
C THR A 95 -16.21 -18.30 -9.91
N ASP A 96 -16.98 -17.24 -10.15
CA ASP A 96 -16.59 -15.87 -9.81
C ASP A 96 -17.40 -15.41 -8.60
N LYS A 97 -16.85 -15.59 -7.40
CA LYS A 97 -17.47 -15.21 -6.13
C LYS A 97 -16.74 -14.02 -5.52
N PRO A 98 -17.42 -13.13 -4.77
CA PRO A 98 -16.80 -11.93 -4.19
C PRO A 98 -15.61 -12.22 -3.26
N TRP A 99 -15.59 -13.39 -2.61
CA TRP A 99 -14.48 -13.78 -1.73
C TRP A 99 -13.13 -13.92 -2.47
N ILE A 100 -13.14 -14.17 -3.78
CA ILE A 100 -11.93 -14.28 -4.60
C ILE A 100 -11.15 -12.96 -4.62
N TYR A 101 -11.86 -11.83 -4.62
CA TYR A 101 -11.27 -10.50 -4.57
C TYR A 101 -10.72 -10.19 -3.18
N ALA A 102 -11.38 -10.64 -2.12
CA ALA A 102 -10.85 -10.55 -0.76
C ALA A 102 -9.56 -11.36 -0.59
N ALA A 103 -9.53 -12.60 -1.10
CA ALA A 103 -8.34 -13.44 -1.10
C ALA A 103 -7.19 -12.82 -1.91
N THR A 104 -7.50 -12.20 -3.05
CA THR A 104 -6.54 -11.44 -3.86
C THR A 104 -5.91 -10.29 -3.08
N GLY A 105 -6.72 -9.53 -2.34
CA GLY A 105 -6.23 -8.46 -1.45
C GLY A 105 -5.31 -9.00 -0.35
N ALA A 106 -5.66 -10.14 0.25
CA ALA A 106 -4.84 -10.76 1.29
C ALA A 106 -3.49 -11.27 0.76
N VAL A 107 -3.47 -11.92 -0.40
CA VAL A 107 -2.25 -12.45 -1.01
C VAL A 107 -1.36 -11.34 -1.57
N ALA A 108 -1.94 -10.31 -2.20
CA ALA A 108 -1.16 -9.15 -2.62
C ALA A 108 -0.62 -8.39 -1.39
N GLY A 109 -1.47 -8.16 -0.39
CA GLY A 109 -1.12 -7.45 0.84
C GLY A 109 0.00 -8.11 1.63
N SER A 110 0.09 -9.45 1.64
CA SER A 110 1.19 -10.15 2.32
C SER A 110 2.56 -9.90 1.68
N MET A 111 2.62 -9.42 0.43
CA MET A 111 3.90 -9.04 -0.19
C MET A 111 4.54 -7.83 0.52
N VAL A 112 3.80 -7.06 1.33
CA VAL A 112 4.33 -5.97 2.18
C VAL A 112 5.46 -6.45 3.08
N PHE A 113 5.47 -7.72 3.49
CA PHE A 113 6.54 -8.28 4.32
C PHE A 113 7.93 -8.20 3.65
N ILE A 114 7.99 -8.04 2.33
CA ILE A 114 9.23 -7.81 1.59
C ILE A 114 9.82 -6.43 1.91
N GLU A 115 9.02 -5.40 2.21
CA GLU A 115 9.49 -4.03 2.50
C GLU A 115 10.09 -3.91 3.91
N ALA A 116 10.86 -2.85 4.22
CA ALA A 116 11.42 -2.64 5.55
C ALA A 116 10.33 -2.31 6.59
N PRO A 117 10.44 -2.80 7.84
CA PRO A 117 9.35 -2.76 8.84
C PRO A 117 8.84 -1.35 9.16
N GLY A 118 9.70 -0.34 9.17
CA GLY A 118 9.27 1.05 9.38
C GLY A 118 8.34 1.58 8.28
N ARG A 119 8.61 1.20 7.02
CA ARG A 119 7.81 1.63 5.87
C ARG A 119 6.54 0.79 5.68
N GLN A 120 6.53 -0.45 6.17
CA GLN A 120 5.33 -1.30 6.17
C GLN A 120 4.19 -0.65 6.95
N LEU A 121 4.48 -0.12 8.15
CA LEU A 121 3.47 0.52 9.00
C LEU A 121 2.96 1.83 8.39
N GLU A 122 3.85 2.63 7.82
CA GLU A 122 3.49 3.87 7.13
C GLU A 122 2.56 3.62 5.93
N LEU A 123 2.91 2.64 5.09
CA LEU A 123 2.08 2.22 3.96
C LEU A 123 0.74 1.65 4.43
N GLY A 124 0.75 0.83 5.49
CA GLY A 124 -0.46 0.27 6.08
C GLY A 124 -1.40 1.35 6.58
N LEU A 125 -0.89 2.34 7.32
CA LEU A 125 -1.66 3.45 7.84
C LEU A 125 -2.19 4.36 6.73
N TYR A 126 -1.47 4.50 5.62
CA TYR A 126 -1.93 5.24 4.45
C TYR A 126 -3.07 4.52 3.71
N CYS A 127 -2.94 3.20 3.50
CA CYS A 127 -3.92 2.41 2.77
C CYS A 127 -5.17 2.09 3.59
N LEU A 128 -5.06 1.94 4.91
CA LEU A 128 -6.16 1.59 5.81
C LEU A 128 -7.40 2.49 5.68
N PRO A 129 -7.32 3.84 5.80
CA PRO A 129 -8.50 4.69 5.69
C PRO A 129 -9.15 4.60 4.30
N ARG A 130 -8.35 4.46 3.24
CA ARG A 130 -8.86 4.27 1.88
C ARG A 130 -9.58 2.93 1.71
N ALA A 131 -9.05 1.87 2.31
CA ALA A 131 -9.69 0.57 2.33
C ALA A 131 -11.02 0.60 3.08
N LEU A 132 -11.07 1.26 4.25
CA LEU A 132 -12.30 1.44 5.03
C LEU A 132 -13.35 2.26 4.27
N GLU A 133 -12.94 3.35 3.62
CA GLU A 133 -13.82 4.18 2.78
C GLU A 133 -14.42 3.36 1.63
N SER A 134 -13.59 2.58 0.94
CA SER A 134 -14.03 1.70 -0.15
C SER A 134 -14.97 0.60 0.35
N LEU A 135 -14.69 0.02 1.52
CA LEU A 135 -15.53 -0.99 2.15
C LEU A 135 -16.90 -0.41 2.50
N TRP A 136 -16.93 0.76 3.15
CA TRP A 136 -18.16 1.46 3.51
C TRP A 136 -19.03 1.73 2.28
N LYS A 137 -18.45 2.28 1.20
CA LYS A 137 -19.16 2.51 -0.08
C LYS A 137 -19.71 1.23 -0.70
N THR A 138 -18.97 0.13 -0.59
CA THR A 138 -19.40 -1.19 -1.10
C THR A 138 -20.59 -1.73 -0.31
N LEU A 139 -20.53 -1.65 1.03
CA LEU A 139 -21.62 -2.08 1.92
C LEU A 139 -22.88 -1.24 1.72
N LEU A 140 -22.73 0.07 1.51
CA LEU A 140 -23.82 1.01 1.15
C LEU A 140 -24.49 0.61 -0.16
N LYS A 141 -23.71 0.35 -1.20
CA LYS A 141 -24.23 -0.06 -2.52
C LYS A 141 -24.95 -1.41 -2.45
N ASN A 142 -24.48 -2.31 -1.60
CA ASN A 142 -25.11 -3.61 -1.37
C ASN A 142 -26.34 -3.54 -0.44
N GLY A 143 -26.70 -2.36 0.07
CA GLY A 143 -27.84 -2.17 0.96
C GLY A 143 -27.64 -2.73 2.38
N GLN A 144 -26.42 -3.09 2.77
CA GLN A 144 -26.13 -3.68 4.08
C GLN A 144 -26.01 -2.63 5.20
N VAL A 145 -25.69 -1.38 4.84
CA VAL A 145 -25.61 -0.25 5.76
C VAL A 145 -26.33 0.95 5.17
N LYS A 146 -26.95 1.75 6.04
CA LYS A 146 -27.65 2.97 5.67
C LYS A 146 -26.69 4.14 5.69
N ASN A 147 -26.86 5.08 4.77
CA ASN A 147 -26.09 6.32 4.79
C ASN A 147 -26.46 7.13 6.03
N ILE A 148 -25.47 7.50 6.82
CA ILE A 148 -25.64 8.38 7.97
C ILE A 148 -25.32 9.81 7.50
N PRO A 149 -26.27 10.75 7.52
CA PRO A 149 -25.99 12.13 7.16
C PRO A 149 -24.92 12.70 8.11
N HIS A 150 -23.90 13.35 7.55
CA HIS A 150 -22.77 13.94 8.29
C HIS A 150 -21.94 12.94 9.13
N GLY A 151 -21.93 11.65 8.78
CA GLY A 151 -21.15 10.63 9.50
C GLY A 151 -19.64 10.88 9.49
N ASP A 152 -19.13 11.54 8.45
CA ASP A 152 -17.74 12.00 8.33
C ASP A 152 -17.38 13.05 9.40
N ILE A 153 -18.30 14.00 9.66
CA ILE A 153 -18.13 15.02 10.69
C ILE A 153 -18.11 14.36 12.08
N LEU A 154 -19.02 13.42 12.33
CA LEU A 154 -19.09 12.72 13.61
C LEU A 154 -17.82 11.91 13.86
N LEU A 155 -17.33 11.18 12.84
CA LEU A 155 -16.09 10.43 12.92
C LEU A 155 -14.89 11.33 13.17
N PHE A 156 -14.85 12.50 12.53
CA PHE A 156 -13.83 13.51 12.77
C PHE A 156 -13.87 14.03 14.21
N MET A 157 -15.04 14.44 14.70
CA MET A 157 -15.24 14.91 16.08
C MET A 157 -14.82 13.86 17.11
N ALA A 158 -15.20 12.60 16.91
CA ALA A 158 -14.82 11.50 17.79
C ALA A 158 -13.31 11.24 17.75
N SER A 159 -12.69 11.24 16.57
CA SER A 159 -11.24 11.05 16.43
C SER A 159 -10.43 12.18 17.07
N MET A 160 -10.87 13.42 16.94
CA MET A 160 -10.20 14.57 17.55
C MET A 160 -10.40 14.61 19.06
N GLY A 161 -11.61 14.30 19.54
CA GLY A 161 -11.92 14.21 20.97
C GLY A 161 -11.06 13.15 21.65
N THR A 162 -11.01 11.94 21.08
CA THR A 162 -10.16 10.85 21.60
C THR A 162 -8.67 11.22 21.59
N LEU A 163 -8.17 11.84 20.53
CA LEU A 163 -6.78 12.32 20.46
C LEU A 163 -6.48 13.34 21.57
N MET A 164 -7.38 14.29 21.83
CA MET A 164 -7.20 15.29 22.88
C MET A 164 -7.29 14.70 24.28
N THR A 165 -8.19 13.76 24.52
CA THR A 165 -8.28 13.04 25.80
C THR A 165 -6.99 12.25 26.08
N LEU A 166 -6.45 11.55 25.08
CA LEU A 166 -5.17 10.84 25.21
C LEU A 166 -4.02 11.81 25.47
N TYR A 167 -4.00 12.96 24.80
CA TYR A 167 -2.98 13.98 25.01
C TYR A 167 -3.00 14.60 26.43
N GLN A 168 -4.18 14.70 27.06
CA GLN A 168 -4.30 15.27 28.40
C GLN A 168 -4.05 14.25 29.51
N ASN A 169 -4.54 13.02 29.35
CA ASN A 169 -4.50 12.01 30.41
C ASN A 169 -3.28 11.09 30.33
N ASP A 170 -2.84 10.69 29.12
CA ASP A 170 -1.86 9.62 28.92
C ASP A 170 -0.88 9.93 27.77
N LYS A 171 -0.07 10.99 27.95
CA LYS A 171 0.92 11.48 26.97
C LYS A 171 1.93 10.40 26.53
N ASP A 172 2.30 9.49 27.43
CA ASP A 172 3.31 8.46 27.20
C ASP A 172 2.87 7.38 26.18
N THR A 173 1.57 7.29 25.90
CA THR A 173 1.02 6.36 24.91
C THR A 173 1.24 6.85 23.47
N ILE A 174 1.48 8.16 23.28
CA ILE A 174 1.64 8.77 21.96
C ILE A 174 3.10 8.67 21.53
N ASN A 175 3.35 8.26 20.28
CA ASN A 175 4.69 8.21 19.73
C ASN A 175 5.35 9.61 19.79
N SER A 176 6.57 9.65 20.34
CA SER A 176 7.40 10.85 20.56
C SER A 176 7.40 11.87 19.41
N HIS A 177 7.40 11.42 18.15
CA HIS A 177 7.35 12.33 17.00
C HIS A 177 6.03 13.10 16.92
N TYR A 178 4.90 12.40 17.09
CA TYR A 178 3.57 13.01 17.07
C TYR A 178 3.38 13.91 18.29
N LEU A 179 3.85 13.48 19.45
CA LEU A 179 3.81 14.28 20.67
C LEU A 179 4.63 15.57 20.54
N SER A 180 5.80 15.53 19.90
CA SER A 180 6.60 16.74 19.61
C SER A 180 5.86 17.74 18.72
N VAL A 181 5.08 17.26 17.74
CA VAL A 181 4.27 18.13 16.89
C VAL A 181 3.07 18.68 17.67
N MET A 182 2.38 17.84 18.44
CA MET A 182 1.22 18.28 19.23
C MET A 182 1.61 19.28 20.31
N THR A 183 2.70 19.06 21.03
CA THR A 183 3.25 20.00 22.03
C THR A 183 3.68 21.32 21.40
N ARG A 184 4.15 21.32 20.14
CA ARG A 184 4.47 22.54 19.38
C ARG A 184 3.23 23.40 19.11
N PHE A 185 2.09 22.78 18.79
CA PHE A 185 0.85 23.48 18.44
C PHE A 185 0.00 23.86 19.65
N PHE A 186 -0.18 22.92 20.59
CA PHE A 186 -1.08 23.08 21.73
C PHE A 186 -0.37 23.51 23.03
N GLY A 187 0.98 23.54 23.02
CA GLY A 187 1.77 23.82 24.22
C GLY A 187 1.83 22.63 25.17
N GLN A 188 2.72 22.71 26.16
CA GLN A 188 2.69 21.79 27.29
C GLN A 188 1.58 22.22 28.24
N ASN A 189 0.53 21.42 28.34
CA ASN A 189 -0.41 21.45 29.47
C ASN A 189 0.22 20.80 30.68
#